data_AF-A0A7S2Q4T1-F1
#
_entry.id   AF-A0A7S2Q4T1-F1
#
_cell.length_a   1.000
_cell.length_b   1.000
_cell.length_c   1.000
_cell.angle_alpha   90.00
_cell.angle_beta   90.00
_cell.angle_gamma   90.00
#
_symmetry.space_group_name_H-M   'P 1'
#
loop_
_entity.id
_entity.type
_entity.pdbx_description
1 polymer ?
#
loop_
_entity_poly.entity_id
_entity_poly.type
_entity_poly.pdbx_seq_one_letter_code
_entity_poly.pdbx_strand_id
1 'polypeptide(L)'
;ATAGESNVATDTILPTENQTPTQKQRDLHPPTIDAISKGLLMRAQNLPKMHFRIFEDDENIEPWEVTLTCGKVAQQSVEEWQREEQLTLEEHEDEMQVVAGRVMAVLTRLEELEEDLLKRCNKMSEEVIFDFGVLPKELQILQTGSEDAVKQMRDAAAAIDAACLFDEQLRYNRAKSLLAMLLHEIEGPGLRRNGVVFPCMDVDFLSEEIFDALLGGASDVSGVEKSVEDNVEKSVENFETTVEE
;
A
#
# COMPACT_ATOMS: atom_id res chain seq x y z
N ALA A 1 7.92 51.77 -56.48
CA ALA A 1 8.05 50.31 -56.28
C ALA A 1 8.69 50.14 -54.90
N THR A 2 7.90 50.06 -53.82
CA THR A 2 7.25 48.86 -53.22
C THR A 2 8.21 47.88 -52.56
N ALA A 3 7.75 47.40 -51.39
CA ALA A 3 8.31 46.42 -50.45
C ALA A 3 9.37 47.00 -49.49
N GLY A 4 9.21 46.96 -48.16
CA GLY A 4 8.44 46.03 -47.32
C GLY A 4 9.36 44.94 -46.78
N GLU A 5 9.10 44.51 -45.54
CA GLU A 5 9.76 43.40 -44.80
C GLU A 5 11.00 43.79 -43.99
N SER A 6 11.23 43.34 -42.76
CA SER A 6 10.41 42.65 -41.74
C SER A 6 11.33 42.57 -40.50
N ASN A 7 10.89 43.06 -39.34
CA ASN A 7 11.58 42.82 -38.08
C ASN A 7 11.44 41.34 -37.71
N VAL A 8 12.50 40.56 -37.89
CA VAL A 8 12.58 39.20 -37.36
C VAL A 8 13.17 39.31 -35.96
N ALA A 9 12.30 39.17 -34.95
CA ALA A 9 12.71 38.90 -33.59
C ALA A 9 13.36 37.51 -33.56
N THR A 10 14.61 37.45 -33.13
CA THR A 10 15.33 36.21 -32.92
C THR A 10 14.82 35.58 -31.62
N ASP A 11 13.76 34.78 -31.72
CA ASP A 11 13.36 33.87 -30.65
C ASP A 11 14.51 32.88 -30.43
N THR A 12 15.18 33.08 -29.29
CA THR A 12 16.18 32.15 -28.78
C THR A 12 15.43 30.97 -28.20
N ILE A 13 15.14 29.97 -29.05
CA ILE A 13 14.65 28.66 -28.61
C ILE A 13 15.80 28.02 -27.84
N LEU A 14 15.70 28.04 -26.50
CA LEU A 14 16.50 27.18 -25.65
C LEU A 14 16.15 25.73 -25.99
N PRO A 15 17.12 24.87 -26.33
CA PRO A 15 16.85 23.45 -26.48
C PRO A 15 16.56 22.87 -25.10
N THR A 16 15.33 22.37 -24.93
CA THR A 16 14.92 21.55 -23.79
C THR A 16 15.84 20.33 -23.74
N GLU A 17 16.79 20.34 -22.82
CA GLU A 17 17.73 19.25 -22.61
C GLU A 17 16.98 17.96 -22.26
N ASN A 18 17.22 16.94 -23.10
CA ASN A 18 17.43 15.54 -22.72
C ASN A 18 16.48 14.96 -21.66
N GLN A 19 15.33 14.45 -22.11
CA GLN A 19 14.74 13.30 -21.45
C GLN A 19 15.65 12.08 -21.69
N THR A 20 16.46 11.76 -20.69
CA THR A 20 17.17 10.48 -20.57
C THR A 20 16.17 9.33 -20.74
N PRO A 21 16.55 8.18 -21.33
CA PRO A 21 15.62 7.07 -21.52
C PRO A 21 15.07 6.67 -20.16
N THR A 22 13.75 6.69 -20.01
CA THR A 22 13.01 6.22 -18.84
C THR A 22 13.56 4.86 -18.42
N GLN A 23 14.38 4.86 -17.36
CA GLN A 23 14.76 3.64 -16.68
C GLN A 23 13.46 2.94 -16.32
N LYS A 24 13.27 1.72 -16.82
CA LYS A 24 12.04 0.97 -16.60
C LYS A 24 11.92 0.80 -15.08
N GLN A 25 10.99 1.53 -14.49
CA GLN A 25 10.80 1.57 -13.04
C GLN A 25 10.64 0.15 -12.52
N ARG A 26 11.42 -0.23 -11.50
CA ARG A 26 11.40 -1.59 -10.96
C ARG A 26 10.07 -1.82 -10.26
N ASP A 27 9.52 -3.03 -10.43
CA ASP A 27 8.34 -3.44 -9.67
C ASP A 27 8.74 -3.72 -8.20
N LEU A 28 8.20 -2.93 -7.28
CA LEU A 28 8.46 -3.00 -5.85
C LEU A 28 7.46 -3.89 -5.11
N HIS A 29 6.42 -4.41 -5.76
CA HIS A 29 5.43 -5.26 -5.12
C HIS A 29 6.03 -6.59 -4.63
N PRO A 30 6.77 -7.37 -5.46
CA PRO A 30 7.34 -8.64 -5.00
C PRO A 30 8.20 -8.54 -3.74
N PRO A 31 9.24 -7.68 -3.66
CA PRO A 31 10.06 -7.60 -2.45
C PRO A 31 9.27 -7.11 -1.22
N THR A 32 8.25 -6.28 -1.43
CA THR A 32 7.36 -5.84 -0.34
C THR A 32 6.49 -6.99 0.17
N ILE A 33 5.89 -7.77 -0.72
CA ILE A 33 5.04 -8.92 -0.37
C ILE A 33 5.86 -9.98 0.36
N ASP A 34 7.05 -10.30 -0.13
CA ASP A 34 7.94 -11.29 0.49
C ASP A 34 8.36 -10.86 1.90
N ALA A 35 8.68 -9.58 2.09
CA ALA A 35 9.02 -9.01 3.39
C ALA A 35 7.85 -9.06 4.38
N ILE A 36 6.63 -8.74 3.95
CA ILE A 36 5.42 -8.85 4.79
C ILE A 36 5.17 -10.32 5.13
N SER A 37 5.28 -11.24 4.16
CA SER A 37 5.12 -12.69 4.36
C SER A 37 6.11 -13.23 5.39
N LYS A 38 7.37 -12.75 5.35
CA LYS A 38 8.39 -13.05 6.37
C LYS A 38 8.00 -12.50 7.75
N GLY A 39 7.47 -11.29 7.82
CA GLY A 39 6.91 -10.72 9.05
C GLY A 39 5.80 -11.58 9.64
N LEU A 40 4.87 -12.07 8.81
CA LEU A 40 3.80 -13.00 9.23
C LEU A 40 4.37 -14.34 9.76
N LEU A 41 5.41 -14.87 9.11
CA LEU A 41 6.11 -16.06 9.61
C LEU A 41 6.77 -15.82 10.98
N MET A 42 7.46 -14.69 11.14
CA MET A 42 8.11 -14.34 12.41
C MET A 42 7.10 -14.16 13.55
N ARG A 43 5.94 -13.55 13.25
CA ARG A 43 4.80 -13.47 14.18
C ARG A 43 4.33 -14.88 14.57
N ALA A 44 4.11 -15.75 13.58
CA ALA A 44 3.64 -17.11 13.79
C ALA A 44 4.60 -17.98 14.63
N GLN A 45 5.91 -17.75 14.50
CA GLN A 45 6.93 -18.40 15.32
C GLN A 45 6.88 -18.00 16.79
N ASN A 46 6.21 -16.89 17.12
CA ASN A 46 6.08 -16.35 18.47
C ASN A 46 7.43 -16.29 19.21
N LEU A 47 8.46 -15.78 18.52
CA LEU A 47 9.81 -15.74 19.06
C LEU A 47 9.87 -14.78 20.26
N PRO A 48 10.57 -15.15 21.35
CA PRO A 48 10.74 -14.26 22.49
C PRO A 48 11.32 -12.90 22.05
N LYS A 49 10.71 -11.81 22.51
CA LYS A 49 11.12 -10.41 22.23
C LYS A 49 10.90 -9.93 20.78
N MET A 50 10.11 -10.65 20.00
CA MET A 50 9.68 -10.25 18.65
C MET A 50 8.15 -10.17 18.63
N HIS A 51 7.61 -9.16 19.31
CA HIS A 51 6.18 -8.96 19.45
C HIS A 51 5.63 -8.23 18.22
N PHE A 52 4.57 -8.78 17.62
CA PHE A 52 3.84 -8.18 16.50
C PHE A 52 2.41 -7.80 16.88
N ARG A 53 1.98 -8.12 18.10
CA ARG A 53 0.66 -7.85 18.66
C ARG A 53 0.79 -7.51 20.14
N ILE A 54 -0.13 -6.69 20.63
CA ILE A 54 -0.25 -6.38 22.06
C ILE A 54 -1.43 -7.18 22.57
N PHE A 55 -1.17 -8.28 23.27
CA PHE A 55 -2.24 -8.99 23.96
C PHE A 55 -2.45 -8.35 25.33
N GLU A 56 -3.71 -8.08 25.69
CA GLU A 56 -4.09 -7.45 26.97
C GLU A 56 -3.57 -8.22 28.21
N ASP A 57 -3.27 -9.51 28.05
CA ASP A 57 -2.76 -10.37 29.12
C ASP A 57 -1.23 -10.30 29.32
N ASP A 58 -0.50 -9.62 28.43
CA ASP A 58 0.95 -9.43 28.51
C ASP A 58 1.26 -7.97 28.84
N GLU A 59 1.08 -7.61 30.12
CA GLU A 59 1.31 -6.25 30.68
C GLU A 59 2.74 -5.71 30.45
N ASN A 60 3.63 -6.48 29.82
CA ASN A 60 5.03 -6.12 29.60
C ASN A 60 5.35 -5.68 28.17
N ILE A 61 4.41 -5.79 27.21
CA ILE A 61 4.67 -5.39 25.82
C ILE A 61 4.23 -3.95 25.59
N GLU A 62 5.21 -3.09 25.33
CA GLU A 62 4.96 -1.69 25.02
C GLU A 62 4.76 -1.49 23.50
N PRO A 63 3.90 -0.56 23.05
CA PRO A 63 3.66 -0.32 21.61
C PRO A 63 4.93 -0.03 20.78
N TRP A 64 5.95 0.58 21.41
CA TRP A 64 7.21 0.86 20.74
C TRP A 64 8.02 -0.42 20.45
N GLU A 65 7.84 -1.50 21.23
CA GLU A 65 8.52 -2.78 20.99
C GLU A 65 7.99 -3.48 19.75
N VAL A 66 6.69 -3.37 19.49
CA VAL A 66 6.07 -3.83 18.24
C VAL A 66 6.62 -3.04 17.06
N THR A 67 6.67 -1.71 17.18
CA THR A 67 7.22 -0.82 16.14
C THR A 67 8.70 -1.13 15.86
N LEU A 68 9.50 -1.35 16.90
CA LEU A 68 10.91 -1.72 16.77
C LEU A 68 11.08 -3.08 16.08
N THR A 69 10.23 -4.06 16.41
CA THR A 69 10.25 -5.37 15.76
C THR A 69 9.93 -5.24 14.27
N CYS A 70 8.88 -4.50 13.91
CA CYS A 70 8.54 -4.22 12.52
C CYS A 70 9.69 -3.51 11.78
N GLY A 71 10.36 -2.56 12.44
CA GLY A 71 11.51 -1.84 11.89
C GLY A 71 12.68 -2.75 11.56
N LYS A 72 12.96 -3.73 12.43
CA LYS A 72 13.99 -4.76 12.17
C LYS A 72 13.62 -5.63 10.99
N VAL A 73 12.36 -6.03 10.84
CA VAL A 73 11.90 -6.82 9.68
C VAL A 73 12.09 -6.02 8.40
N ALA A 74 11.60 -4.78 8.36
CA ALA A 74 11.71 -3.91 7.20
C ALA A 74 13.18 -3.69 6.79
N GLN A 75 14.05 -3.39 7.77
CA GLN A 75 15.48 -3.21 7.52
C GLN A 75 16.12 -4.50 6.97
N GLN A 76 15.90 -5.64 7.62
CA GLN A 76 16.47 -6.93 7.19
C GLN A 76 16.01 -7.32 5.80
N SER A 77 14.74 -7.13 5.49
CA SER A 77 14.19 -7.44 4.16
C SER A 77 14.78 -6.57 3.08
N VAL A 78 14.98 -5.28 3.35
CA VAL A 78 15.64 -4.37 2.40
C VAL A 78 17.12 -4.71 2.22
N GLU A 79 17.84 -5.09 3.29
CA GLU A 79 19.23 -5.54 3.20
C GLU A 79 19.38 -6.88 2.44
N GLU A 80 18.41 -7.78 2.58
CA GLU A 80 18.33 -9.03 1.82
C GLU A 80 18.07 -8.74 0.34
N TRP A 81 17.04 -7.95 0.04
CA TRP A 81 16.69 -7.56 -1.32
C TRP A 81 17.83 -6.82 -2.03
N GLN A 82 18.49 -5.88 -1.33
CA GLN A 82 19.68 -5.19 -1.81
C GLN A 82 20.77 -6.18 -2.25
N ARG A 83 21.00 -7.22 -1.44
CA ARG A 83 22.04 -8.22 -1.70
C ARG A 83 21.67 -9.14 -2.87
N GLU A 84 20.41 -9.55 -2.94
CA GLU A 84 19.89 -10.47 -3.95
C GLU A 84 19.85 -9.82 -5.34
N GLU A 85 19.36 -8.57 -5.41
CA GLU A 85 19.24 -7.81 -6.64
C GLU A 85 20.48 -6.94 -6.95
N GLN A 86 21.52 -7.02 -6.12
CA GLN A 86 22.78 -6.27 -6.25
C GLN A 86 22.57 -4.74 -6.35
N LEU A 87 21.66 -4.21 -5.53
CA LEU A 87 21.30 -2.80 -5.52
C LEU A 87 22.37 -1.95 -4.81
N THR A 88 22.65 -0.79 -5.36
CA THR A 88 23.48 0.23 -4.72
C THR A 88 22.60 1.21 -3.95
N LEU A 89 23.05 1.66 -2.77
CA LEU A 89 22.30 2.66 -1.99
C LEU A 89 22.17 3.99 -2.75
N GLU A 90 23.22 4.41 -3.47
CA GLU A 90 23.23 5.69 -4.19
C GLU A 90 22.17 5.76 -5.30
N GLU A 91 21.91 4.65 -5.99
CA GLU A 91 20.96 4.62 -7.11
C GLU A 91 19.54 4.19 -6.69
N HIS A 92 19.41 3.47 -5.58
CA HIS A 92 18.16 2.79 -5.20
C HIS A 92 17.64 3.16 -3.81
N GLU A 93 18.18 4.21 -3.17
CA GLU A 93 17.72 4.65 -1.85
C GLU A 93 16.20 4.83 -1.80
N ASP A 94 15.62 5.53 -2.78
CA ASP A 94 14.17 5.80 -2.81
C ASP A 94 13.35 4.51 -2.93
N GLU A 95 13.75 3.57 -3.78
CA GLU A 95 13.07 2.28 -3.94
C GLU A 95 13.13 1.46 -2.64
N MET A 96 14.30 1.42 -2.01
CA MET A 96 14.53 0.73 -0.74
C MET A 96 13.74 1.36 0.40
N GLN A 97 13.64 2.69 0.44
CA GLN A 97 12.82 3.41 1.42
C GLN A 97 11.33 3.14 1.22
N VAL A 98 10.84 3.05 -0.03
CA VAL A 98 9.44 2.69 -0.32
C VAL A 98 9.13 1.28 0.17
N VAL A 99 9.98 0.29 -0.13
CA VAL A 99 9.81 -1.08 0.36
C VAL A 99 9.80 -1.11 1.89
N ALA A 100 10.81 -0.52 2.55
CA ALA A 100 10.86 -0.46 4.01
C ALA A 100 9.62 0.22 4.61
N GLY A 101 9.20 1.35 4.04
CA GLY A 101 8.05 2.13 4.49
C GLY A 101 6.74 1.35 4.40
N ARG A 102 6.52 0.62 3.30
CA ARG A 102 5.32 -0.21 3.11
C ARG A 102 5.30 -1.41 4.03
N VAL A 103 6.43 -2.10 4.19
CA VAL A 103 6.55 -3.21 5.14
C VAL A 103 6.24 -2.71 6.56
N MET A 104 6.81 -1.59 6.96
CA MET A 104 6.49 -0.94 8.24
C MET A 104 5.00 -0.61 8.36
N ALA A 105 4.42 0.00 7.33
CA ALA A 105 3.04 0.46 7.35
C ALA A 105 2.04 -0.70 7.48
N VAL A 106 2.29 -1.82 6.79
CA VAL A 106 1.49 -3.05 6.92
C VAL A 106 1.72 -3.70 8.28
N LEU A 107 2.97 -3.97 8.67
CA LEU A 107 3.27 -4.76 9.85
C LEU A 107 2.84 -4.08 11.16
N THR A 108 2.90 -2.75 11.22
CA THR A 108 2.42 -1.98 12.38
C THR A 108 0.89 -1.88 12.46
N ARG A 109 0.18 -2.23 11.39
CA ARG A 109 -1.30 -2.20 11.27
C ARG A 109 -1.89 -3.59 11.05
N LEU A 110 -1.16 -4.65 11.39
CA LEU A 110 -1.61 -6.02 11.11
C LEU A 110 -2.99 -6.30 11.67
N GLU A 111 -3.26 -5.88 12.91
CA GLU A 111 -4.54 -6.16 13.57
C GLU A 111 -5.71 -5.48 12.83
N GLU A 112 -5.58 -4.20 12.49
CA GLU A 112 -6.58 -3.43 11.75
C GLU A 112 -6.82 -4.02 10.34
N LEU A 113 -5.73 -4.25 9.59
CA LEU A 113 -5.82 -4.75 8.22
C LEU A 113 -6.35 -6.19 8.17
N GLU A 114 -5.96 -7.06 9.12
CA GLU A 114 -6.47 -8.43 9.19
C GLU A 114 -7.95 -8.46 9.60
N GLU A 115 -8.37 -7.59 10.52
CA GLU A 115 -9.78 -7.47 10.90
C GLU A 115 -10.64 -7.09 9.68
N ASP A 116 -10.22 -6.07 8.94
CA ASP A 116 -10.94 -5.60 7.76
C ASP A 116 -10.92 -6.61 6.61
N LEU A 117 -9.82 -7.34 6.44
CA LEU A 117 -9.73 -8.45 5.49
C LEU A 117 -10.76 -9.54 5.82
N LEU A 118 -10.86 -9.93 7.10
CA LEU A 118 -11.82 -10.94 7.54
C LEU A 118 -13.27 -10.48 7.37
N LYS A 119 -13.57 -9.21 7.67
CA LYS A 119 -14.92 -8.63 7.44
C LYS A 119 -15.35 -8.74 5.97
N ARG A 120 -14.42 -8.49 5.04
CA ARG A 120 -14.68 -8.61 3.59
C ARG A 120 -14.89 -10.05 3.17
N CYS A 121 -14.03 -10.95 3.66
CA CYS A 121 -14.08 -12.38 3.34
C CYS A 121 -15.31 -13.10 3.91
N ASN A 122 -15.97 -12.55 4.94
CA ASN A 122 -17.11 -13.20 5.62
C ASN A 122 -18.31 -13.55 4.72
N LYS A 123 -18.42 -12.95 3.53
CA LYS A 123 -19.51 -13.21 2.57
C LYS A 123 -19.07 -13.98 1.32
N MET A 124 -17.81 -14.40 1.26
CA MET A 124 -17.21 -15.04 0.10
C MET A 124 -17.23 -16.56 0.24
N SER A 125 -17.04 -17.28 -0.88
CA SER A 125 -16.90 -18.73 -0.86
C SER A 125 -15.54 -19.15 -0.31
N GLU A 126 -15.44 -20.38 0.24
CA GLU A 126 -14.20 -20.91 0.81
C GLU A 126 -13.04 -20.97 -0.20
N GLU A 127 -13.35 -21.21 -1.47
CA GLU A 127 -12.38 -21.27 -2.57
C GLU A 127 -11.71 -19.90 -2.78
N VAL A 128 -12.49 -18.83 -2.73
CA VAL A 128 -12.04 -17.46 -2.99
C VAL A 128 -11.25 -16.88 -1.80
N ILE A 129 -11.65 -17.20 -0.57
CA ILE A 129 -10.96 -16.67 0.62
C ILE A 129 -9.53 -17.19 0.77
N PHE A 130 -9.21 -18.36 0.21
CA PHE A 130 -7.85 -18.88 0.22
C PHE A 130 -6.89 -18.05 -0.65
N ASP A 131 -7.40 -17.47 -1.75
CA ASP A 131 -6.63 -16.53 -2.59
C ASP A 131 -6.31 -15.22 -1.85
N PHE A 132 -7.08 -14.90 -0.80
CA PHE A 132 -6.81 -13.80 0.12
C PHE A 132 -5.95 -14.19 1.33
N GLY A 133 -5.55 -15.45 1.43
CA GLY A 133 -4.79 -15.98 2.56
C GLY A 133 -5.62 -16.10 3.84
N VAL A 134 -6.95 -16.23 3.73
CA VAL A 134 -7.89 -16.37 4.85
C VAL A 134 -8.36 -17.83 4.96
N LEU A 135 -8.39 -18.35 6.18
CA LEU A 135 -8.86 -19.69 6.47
C LEU A 135 -10.36 -19.70 6.82
N PRO A 136 -11.12 -20.73 6.39
CA PRO A 136 -12.50 -20.92 6.83
C PRO A 136 -12.66 -20.93 8.36
N LYS A 137 -11.67 -21.47 9.08
CA LYS A 137 -11.64 -21.52 10.54
C LYS A 137 -11.66 -20.13 11.18
N GLU A 138 -10.98 -19.14 10.58
CA GLU A 138 -10.99 -17.77 11.09
C GLU A 138 -12.39 -17.16 11.00
N LEU A 139 -13.07 -17.34 9.87
CA LEU A 139 -14.42 -16.86 9.67
C LEU A 139 -15.43 -17.55 10.60
N GLN A 140 -15.28 -18.86 10.83
CA GLN A 140 -16.11 -19.59 11.80
C GLN A 140 -15.97 -19.04 13.23
N ILE A 141 -14.77 -18.61 13.64
CA ILE A 141 -14.52 -17.99 14.95
C ILE A 141 -15.25 -16.65 15.07
N LEU A 142 -15.25 -15.84 13.99
CA LEU A 142 -16.00 -14.59 13.96
C LEU A 142 -17.52 -14.81 13.98
N GLN A 143 -18.00 -15.85 13.29
CA GLN A 143 -19.43 -16.17 13.19
C GLN A 143 -20.02 -16.82 14.44
N THR A 144 -19.20 -17.39 15.32
CA THR A 144 -19.68 -18.12 16.52
C THR A 144 -20.25 -17.23 17.63
N GLY A 145 -20.31 -15.91 17.42
CA GLY A 145 -21.16 -15.00 18.21
C GLY A 145 -20.81 -14.92 19.70
N SER A 146 -19.52 -15.02 20.04
CA SER A 146 -19.05 -14.71 21.40
C SER A 146 -19.37 -13.26 21.74
N GLU A 147 -19.79 -12.99 22.98
CA GLU A 147 -19.98 -11.61 23.48
C GLU A 147 -18.64 -10.85 23.59
N ASP A 148 -17.51 -11.55 23.53
CA ASP A 148 -16.17 -11.00 23.61
C ASP A 148 -15.50 -10.96 22.23
N ALA A 149 -15.57 -9.80 21.57
CA ALA A 149 -14.97 -9.54 20.27
C ALA A 149 -13.43 -9.57 20.31
N VAL A 150 -12.82 -9.16 21.43
CA VAL A 150 -11.35 -9.17 21.60
C VAL A 150 -10.84 -10.61 21.61
N LYS A 151 -11.53 -11.48 22.36
CA LYS A 151 -11.21 -12.92 22.38
C LYS A 151 -11.42 -13.56 21.01
N GLN A 152 -12.46 -13.21 20.26
CA GLN A 152 -12.68 -13.75 18.91
C GLN A 152 -11.53 -13.38 17.96
N MET A 153 -11.13 -12.11 17.96
CA MET A 153 -10.02 -11.66 17.13
C MET A 153 -8.72 -12.35 17.52
N ARG A 154 -8.47 -12.55 18.82
CA ARG A 154 -7.32 -13.31 19.33
C ARG A 154 -7.34 -14.78 18.88
N ASP A 155 -8.50 -15.43 18.97
CA ASP A 155 -8.66 -16.84 18.58
C ASP A 155 -8.49 -16.99 17.04
N ALA A 156 -8.99 -16.05 16.25
CA ALA A 156 -8.80 -16.01 14.79
C ALA A 156 -7.32 -15.77 14.43
N ALA A 157 -6.68 -14.80 15.09
CA ALA A 157 -5.25 -14.52 15.01
C ALA A 157 -4.39 -15.77 15.30
N ALA A 158 -4.70 -16.51 16.37
CA ALA A 158 -4.00 -17.75 16.69
C ALA A 158 -4.23 -18.85 15.64
N ALA A 159 -5.42 -18.90 15.02
CA ALA A 159 -5.72 -19.86 13.98
C ALA A 159 -4.89 -19.62 12.70
N ILE A 160 -4.77 -18.36 12.25
CA ILE A 160 -3.92 -18.04 11.11
C ILE A 160 -2.44 -18.24 11.44
N ASP A 161 -1.98 -17.84 12.61
CA ASP A 161 -0.57 -17.99 12.98
C ASP A 161 -0.14 -19.46 12.98
N ALA A 162 -0.99 -20.37 13.47
CA ALA A 162 -0.71 -21.80 13.41
C ALA A 162 -0.54 -22.33 11.97
N ALA A 163 -1.32 -21.81 11.01
CA ALA A 163 -1.19 -22.20 9.60
C ALA A 163 0.01 -21.52 8.92
N CYS A 164 0.27 -20.25 9.24
CA CYS A 164 1.41 -19.49 8.77
C CYS A 164 2.76 -20.14 9.14
N LEU A 165 2.84 -21.04 10.10
CA LEU A 165 4.08 -21.80 10.35
C LEU A 165 4.45 -22.75 9.21
N PHE A 166 3.46 -23.26 8.45
CA PHE A 166 3.65 -24.38 7.54
C PHE A 166 3.18 -24.10 6.11
N ASP A 167 2.29 -23.13 5.90
CA ASP A 167 1.74 -22.81 4.59
C ASP A 167 2.30 -21.48 4.07
N GLU A 168 3.29 -21.58 3.17
CA GLU A 168 3.92 -20.42 2.54
C GLU A 168 3.01 -19.69 1.56
N GLN A 169 2.17 -20.43 0.84
CA GLN A 169 1.24 -19.83 -0.12
C GLN A 169 0.17 -19.02 0.60
N LEU A 170 -0.37 -19.54 1.70
CA LEU A 170 -1.32 -18.84 2.55
C LEU A 170 -0.72 -17.53 3.08
N ARG A 171 0.52 -17.57 3.60
CA ARG A 171 1.23 -16.37 4.06
C ARG A 171 1.42 -15.35 2.93
N TYR A 172 1.84 -15.80 1.76
CA TYR A 172 2.07 -14.94 0.60
C TYR A 172 0.77 -14.27 0.14
N ASN A 173 -0.31 -15.04 0.00
CA ASN A 173 -1.63 -14.53 -0.38
C ASN A 173 -2.15 -13.51 0.65
N ARG A 174 -1.91 -13.76 1.94
CA ARG A 174 -2.28 -12.83 2.99
C ARG A 174 -1.46 -11.55 2.90
N ALA A 175 -0.14 -11.64 2.79
CA ALA A 175 0.74 -10.49 2.61
C ALA A 175 0.34 -9.63 1.39
N LYS A 176 0.02 -10.29 0.28
CA LYS A 176 -0.48 -9.68 -0.96
C LYS A 176 -1.78 -8.90 -0.72
N SER A 177 -2.74 -9.50 -0.03
CA SER A 177 -4.03 -8.88 0.27
C SER A 177 -3.89 -7.68 1.21
N LEU A 178 -3.06 -7.79 2.25
CA LEU A 178 -2.80 -6.70 3.19
C LEU A 178 -2.09 -5.52 2.52
N LEU A 179 -1.12 -5.79 1.62
CA LEU A 179 -0.48 -4.74 0.84
C LEU A 179 -1.47 -4.06 -0.12
N ALA A 180 -2.33 -4.83 -0.78
CA ALA A 180 -3.36 -4.28 -1.66
C ALA A 180 -4.32 -3.34 -0.92
N MET A 181 -4.77 -3.73 0.27
CA MET A 181 -5.61 -2.89 1.13
C MET A 181 -4.88 -1.61 1.56
N LEU A 182 -3.61 -1.71 2.00
CA LEU A 182 -2.80 -0.54 2.35
C LEU A 182 -2.71 0.45 1.17
N LEU A 183 -2.34 -0.03 -0.01
CA LEU A 183 -2.14 0.80 -1.20
C LEU A 183 -3.45 1.46 -1.65
N HIS A 184 -4.54 0.70 -1.67
CA HIS A 184 -5.83 1.19 -2.15
C HIS A 184 -6.47 2.20 -1.20
N GLU A 185 -6.35 2.01 0.11
CA GLU A 185 -7.19 2.71 1.11
C GLU A 185 -6.42 3.75 1.91
N ILE A 186 -5.11 3.55 2.11
CA ILE A 186 -4.29 4.36 3.00
C ILE A 186 -3.25 5.14 2.20
N GLU A 187 -2.29 4.45 1.58
CA GLU A 187 -1.14 5.08 0.92
C GLU A 187 -1.57 5.82 -0.35
N GLY A 188 -2.22 5.15 -1.29
CA GLY A 188 -2.61 5.73 -2.58
C GLY A 188 -3.46 7.00 -2.43
N PRO A 189 -4.58 6.99 -1.68
CA PRO A 189 -5.36 8.19 -1.42
C PRO A 189 -4.57 9.29 -0.71
N GLY A 190 -3.66 8.93 0.19
CA GLY A 190 -2.79 9.88 0.91
C GLY A 190 -1.80 10.57 -0.01
N LEU A 191 -1.10 9.81 -0.86
CA LEU A 191 -0.11 10.33 -1.79
C LEU A 191 -0.75 11.20 -2.88
N ARG A 192 -1.85 10.72 -3.49
CA ARG A 192 -2.60 11.48 -4.52
C ARG A 192 -3.10 12.82 -4.01
N ARG A 193 -3.62 12.86 -2.77
CA ARG A 193 -4.07 14.12 -2.13
C ARG A 193 -2.93 15.14 -1.96
N ASN A 194 -1.69 14.68 -1.87
CA ASN A 194 -0.50 15.52 -1.70
C ASN A 194 0.27 15.73 -3.01
N GLY A 195 -0.23 15.23 -4.15
CA GLY A 195 0.46 15.32 -5.45
C GLY A 195 1.79 14.56 -5.50
N VAL A 196 1.97 13.56 -4.61
CA VAL A 196 3.19 12.75 -4.54
C VAL A 196 3.02 11.52 -5.43
N VAL A 197 4.04 11.23 -6.24
CA VAL A 197 4.10 10.05 -7.09
C VAL A 197 5.28 9.19 -6.65
N PHE A 198 5.01 7.95 -6.27
CA PHE A 198 6.01 6.93 -5.96
C PHE A 198 5.91 5.77 -6.96
N PRO A 199 6.94 4.91 -7.05
CA PRO A 199 6.81 3.64 -7.76
C PRO A 199 5.68 2.77 -7.20
N CYS A 200 5.04 1.99 -8.08
CA CYS A 200 4.17 0.88 -7.67
C CYS A 200 3.07 1.31 -6.68
N MET A 201 2.40 2.45 -6.92
CA MET A 201 1.34 2.96 -6.04
C MET A 201 -0.01 2.27 -6.23
N ASP A 202 -0.20 1.62 -7.37
CA ASP A 202 -1.46 0.98 -7.74
C ASP A 202 -1.43 -0.50 -7.37
N VAL A 203 -2.61 -1.12 -7.35
CA VAL A 203 -2.76 -2.55 -7.08
C VAL A 203 -2.88 -3.27 -8.43
N ASP A 204 -1.75 -3.42 -9.13
CA ASP A 204 -1.67 -4.05 -10.46
C ASP A 204 -1.24 -5.53 -10.39
N PHE A 205 -0.91 -6.01 -9.20
CA PHE A 205 -0.49 -7.39 -8.92
C PHE A 205 -1.65 -8.34 -8.56
N LEU A 206 -2.88 -7.84 -8.47
CA LEU A 206 -4.10 -8.66 -8.35
C LEU A 206 -4.75 -8.87 -9.72
N SER A 207 -5.38 -10.02 -9.94
CA SER A 207 -6.31 -10.16 -11.08
C SER A 207 -7.54 -9.29 -10.84
N GLU A 208 -8.22 -8.89 -11.91
CA GLU A 208 -9.45 -8.09 -11.84
C GLU A 208 -10.51 -8.72 -10.93
N GLU A 209 -10.72 -10.04 -11.02
CA GLU A 209 -11.67 -10.77 -10.17
C GLU A 209 -11.31 -10.71 -8.68
N ILE A 210 -10.02 -10.86 -8.34
CA ILE A 210 -9.52 -10.78 -6.96
C ILE A 210 -9.56 -9.33 -6.46
N PHE A 211 -9.22 -8.37 -7.31
CA PHE A 211 -9.31 -6.94 -7.02
C PHE A 211 -10.75 -6.54 -6.71
N ASP A 212 -11.70 -6.89 -7.56
CA ASP A 212 -13.11 -6.54 -7.39
C ASP A 212 -13.72 -7.21 -6.15
N ALA A 213 -13.38 -8.47 -5.90
CA ALA A 213 -13.82 -9.16 -4.70
C ALA A 213 -13.26 -8.49 -3.42
N LEU A 214 -11.99 -8.09 -3.40
CA LEU A 214 -11.35 -7.51 -2.21
C LEU A 214 -11.66 -6.02 -2.02
N LEU A 215 -11.70 -5.24 -3.09
CA LEU A 215 -11.68 -3.76 -3.08
C LEU A 215 -12.86 -3.15 -3.85
N GLY A 216 -13.52 -3.89 -4.75
CA GLY A 216 -14.60 -3.42 -5.64
C GLY A 216 -15.90 -3.00 -4.94
N GLY A 217 -15.99 -3.12 -3.61
CA GLY A 217 -17.09 -2.60 -2.81
C GLY A 217 -16.95 -1.14 -2.38
N ALA A 218 -15.81 -0.48 -2.61
CA ALA A 218 -15.49 0.85 -2.08
C ALA A 218 -15.35 1.97 -3.14
N SER A 219 -15.56 1.69 -4.42
CA SER A 219 -15.37 2.67 -5.51
C SER A 219 -16.67 3.32 -6.00
N ASP A 220 -17.37 3.99 -5.09
CA ASP A 220 -18.13 5.21 -5.43
C ASP A 220 -17.21 6.44 -5.25
N VAL A 221 -15.95 6.32 -5.72
CA VAL A 221 -14.94 7.39 -5.75
C VAL A 221 -14.81 7.94 -7.19
N SER A 222 -15.90 7.92 -7.95
CA SER A 222 -16.04 8.64 -9.23
C SER A 222 -16.27 10.16 -9.04
N GLY A 223 -16.14 10.68 -7.82
CA GLY A 223 -16.42 12.08 -7.48
C GLY A 223 -15.29 13.08 -7.70
N VAL A 224 -14.09 12.69 -8.15
CA VAL A 224 -12.93 13.60 -8.18
C VAL A 224 -12.49 14.02 -9.59
N GLU A 225 -12.99 13.41 -10.67
CA GLU A 225 -12.58 13.78 -12.04
C GLU A 225 -13.41 14.91 -12.69
N LYS A 226 -14.18 15.71 -11.93
CA LYS A 226 -15.06 16.74 -12.52
C LYS A 226 -14.95 18.17 -11.99
N SER A 227 -13.85 18.56 -11.33
CA SER A 227 -13.76 19.92 -10.74
C SER A 227 -12.53 20.76 -11.13
N VAL A 228 -11.67 20.29 -12.04
CA VAL A 228 -10.52 21.09 -12.49
C VAL A 228 -10.79 21.88 -13.77
N GLU A 229 -11.66 21.39 -14.67
CA GLU A 229 -11.96 22.11 -15.92
C GLU A 229 -12.97 23.28 -15.73
N ASP A 230 -13.90 23.19 -14.77
CA ASP A 230 -14.91 24.25 -14.54
C ASP A 230 -14.37 25.49 -13.79
N ASN A 231 -13.17 25.43 -13.21
CA ASN A 231 -12.58 26.56 -12.48
C ASN A 231 -11.67 27.46 -13.34
N VAL A 232 -11.28 27.01 -14.54
CA VAL A 232 -10.49 27.81 -15.47
C VAL A 232 -11.38 28.75 -16.28
N GLU A 233 -12.59 28.33 -16.67
CA GLU A 233 -13.50 29.20 -17.45
C GLU A 233 -14.17 30.30 -16.61
N LYS A 234 -14.44 30.09 -15.31
CA LYS A 234 -15.04 31.14 -14.46
C LYS A 234 -14.08 32.23 -13.99
N SER A 235 -12.79 32.03 -14.14
CA SER A 235 -11.78 33.01 -13.70
C SER A 235 -11.43 34.05 -14.78
N VAL A 236 -11.88 33.84 -16.03
CA VAL A 236 -11.59 34.74 -17.16
C VAL A 236 -12.70 35.78 -17.38
N GLU A 237 -13.93 35.56 -16.89
CA GLU A 237 -15.04 36.53 -17.07
C GLU A 237 -15.09 37.67 -16.03
N ASN A 238 -14.26 37.66 -14.98
CA ASN A 238 -14.30 38.67 -13.91
C ASN A 238 -13.19 39.75 -13.99
N PHE A 239 -12.48 39.87 -15.11
CA PHE A 239 -11.40 40.87 -15.26
C PHE A 239 -11.73 42.08 -16.15
N GLU A 240 -12.96 42.21 -16.65
CA GLU A 240 -13.41 43.40 -17.39
C GLU A 240 -14.62 44.05 -16.73
N THR A 241 -14.41 44.77 -15.62
CA THR A 241 -15.15 46.02 -15.35
C THR A 241 -14.56 46.75 -14.14
N THR A 242 -14.38 48.06 -14.30
CA THR A 242 -14.14 49.13 -13.31
C THR A 242 -12.73 49.72 -13.24
N VAL A 243 -12.41 50.64 -14.16
CA VAL A 243 -11.79 51.95 -13.83
C VAL A 243 -12.25 53.00 -14.86
N GLU A 244 -13.36 53.69 -14.62
CA GLU A 244 -13.60 55.06 -15.11
C GLU A 244 -14.46 55.79 -14.07
N GLU A 245 -13.81 56.63 -13.26
CA GLU A 245 -14.16 58.03 -12.95
C GLU A 245 -13.04 58.68 -12.11
#